data_AF-A0A317D385-F1
#
_entry.id   AF-A0A317D385-F1
#
_cell.length_a   1.000
_cell.length_b   1.000
_cell.length_c   1.000
_cell.angle_alpha   90.00
_cell.angle_beta   90.00
_cell.angle_gamma   90.00
#
_symmetry.space_group_name_H-M   'P 1'
#
loop_
_entity.id
_entity.type
_entity.pdbx_description
1 polymer ?
#
loop_
_entity_poly.entity_id
_entity_poly.type
_entity_poly.pdbx_seq_one_letter_code
_entity_poly.pdbx_strand_id
1 'polypeptide(L)'
;MTSASAGRSERVAGQQFSGPESARTAAVMRSTARQLRRVAAGMYASAAAARSETAAARLRALGDSVLVQADAITQRADQLARQVQDGTDRPSPAADDDTLP
;
A
#
# COMPACT_ATOMS: atom_id res chain seq x y z
N MET A 1 -15.66 24.84 35.18
CA MET A 1 -16.43 24.66 33.93
C MET A 1 -15.51 24.04 32.89
N THR A 2 -15.80 22.79 32.54
CA THR A 2 -14.97 21.90 31.73
C THR A 2 -15.23 22.19 30.24
N SER A 3 -14.31 22.85 29.55
CA SER A 3 -14.38 22.97 28.08
C SER A 3 -13.82 21.70 27.46
N ALA A 4 -14.75 20.83 27.09
CA ALA A 4 -14.50 19.63 26.32
C ALA A 4 -14.36 19.96 24.83
N SER A 5 -13.37 19.32 24.21
CA SER A 5 -13.51 18.69 22.89
C SER A 5 -13.93 19.58 21.71
N ALA A 6 -12.98 20.30 21.12
CA ALA A 6 -13.11 20.82 19.75
C ALA A 6 -11.80 20.64 18.94
N GLY A 7 -11.12 19.50 19.10
CA GLY A 7 -9.84 19.24 18.42
C GLY A 7 -9.75 17.91 17.69
N ARG A 8 -10.87 17.20 17.51
CA ARG A 8 -10.88 15.82 16.98
C ARG A 8 -11.81 15.72 15.80
N SER A 9 -11.43 16.24 14.62
CA SER A 9 -12.05 15.82 13.34
C SER A 9 -11.27 16.15 12.05
N GLU A 10 -10.23 16.99 12.04
CA GLU A 10 -9.54 17.36 10.78
C GLU A 10 -8.20 16.64 10.53
N ARG A 11 -8.17 15.30 10.58
CA ARG A 11 -6.99 14.54 10.10
C ARG A 11 -7.39 13.33 9.27
N VAL A 12 -8.02 13.55 8.11
CA VAL A 12 -8.28 12.45 7.16
C VAL A 12 -7.71 12.71 5.75
N ALA A 13 -7.17 13.89 5.47
CA ALA A 13 -6.49 14.16 4.20
C ALA A 13 -5.19 14.93 4.44
N GLY A 14 -4.03 14.27 4.33
CA GLY A 14 -2.73 14.95 4.33
C GLY A 14 -1.67 14.48 5.31
N GLN A 15 -1.82 13.32 5.98
CA GLN A 15 -0.70 12.77 6.76
C GLN A 15 0.38 12.24 5.82
N GLN A 16 1.43 13.02 5.64
CA GLN A 16 2.70 12.57 5.10
C GLN A 16 3.31 11.61 6.14
N PHE A 17 3.27 10.32 5.83
CA PHE A 17 3.86 9.29 6.67
C PHE A 17 5.37 9.50 6.73
N SER A 18 5.92 9.44 7.95
CA SER A 18 7.38 9.49 8.14
C SER A 18 8.04 8.31 7.43
N GLY A 19 9.31 8.44 7.01
CA GLY A 19 10.04 7.40 6.27
C GLY A 19 9.85 5.96 6.81
N PRO A 20 10.02 5.72 8.13
CA PRO A 20 9.80 4.40 8.73
C PRO A 20 8.36 3.88 8.64
N GLU A 21 7.36 4.76 8.73
CA GLU A 21 5.94 4.42 8.66
C GLU A 21 5.51 4.10 7.22
N SER A 22 6.05 4.84 6.24
CA SER A 22 5.91 4.54 4.81
C SER A 22 6.51 3.18 4.44
N ALA A 23 7.69 2.84 4.98
CA ALA A 23 8.31 1.53 4.78
C ALA A 23 7.47 0.39 5.38
N ARG A 24 6.92 0.59 6.58
CA ARG A 24 5.99 -0.36 7.21
C ARG A 24 4.73 -0.55 6.38
N THR A 25 4.16 0.56 5.89
CA THR A 25 2.96 0.54 5.04
C THR A 25 3.23 -0.22 3.74
N ALA A 26 4.35 0.05 3.06
CA ALA A 26 4.76 -0.69 1.88
C ALA A 26 4.92 -2.21 2.16
N ALA A 27 5.49 -2.57 3.31
CA ALA A 27 5.63 -3.98 3.71
C ALA A 27 4.27 -4.67 3.92
N VAL A 28 3.32 -3.99 4.57
CA VAL A 28 1.94 -4.49 4.73
C VAL A 28 1.27 -4.67 3.38
N MET A 29 1.36 -3.67 2.49
CA MET A 29 0.80 -3.76 1.14
C MET A 29 1.38 -4.94 0.34
N ARG A 30 2.70 -5.15 0.38
CA ARG A 30 3.33 -6.32 -0.25
C ARG A 30 2.85 -7.64 0.36
N SER A 31 2.63 -7.67 1.68
CA SER A 31 2.04 -8.84 2.35
C SER A 31 0.63 -9.12 1.83
N THR A 32 -0.22 -8.10 1.75
CA THR A 32 -1.59 -8.19 1.21
C THR A 32 -1.58 -8.67 -0.24
N ALA A 33 -0.74 -8.12 -1.10
CA ALA A 33 -0.60 -8.58 -2.48
C ALA A 33 -0.23 -10.08 -2.56
N ARG A 34 0.68 -10.56 -1.69
CA ARG A 34 1.03 -11.99 -1.61
C ARG A 34 -0.12 -12.85 -1.10
N GLN A 35 -0.96 -12.34 -0.20
CA GLN A 35 -2.17 -13.04 0.24
C GLN A 35 -3.19 -13.14 -0.90
N LEU A 36 -3.43 -12.05 -1.63
CA LEU A 36 -4.33 -12.04 -2.79
C LEU A 36 -3.87 -13.01 -3.89
N ARG A 37 -2.57 -13.06 -4.20
CA ARG A 37 -2.03 -14.05 -5.16
C ARG A 37 -2.30 -15.50 -4.74
N ARG A 38 -2.24 -15.80 -3.43
CA ARG A 38 -2.60 -17.13 -2.91
C ARG A 38 -4.09 -17.42 -3.05
N VAL A 39 -4.94 -16.43 -2.84
CA VAL A 39 -6.40 -16.55 -3.08
C VAL A 39 -6.69 -16.82 -4.56
N ALA A 40 -6.07 -16.06 -5.47
CA ALA A 40 -6.19 -16.28 -6.91
C ALA A 40 -5.74 -17.69 -7.31
N ALA A 41 -4.61 -18.17 -6.77
CA ALA A 41 -4.16 -19.56 -6.97
C ALA A 41 -5.21 -20.59 -6.51
N GLY A 42 -5.87 -20.35 -5.37
CA GLY A 42 -6.99 -21.18 -4.90
C GLY A 42 -8.19 -21.16 -5.85
N MET A 43 -8.51 -20.00 -6.44
CA MET A 43 -9.57 -19.88 -7.44
C MET A 43 -9.24 -20.66 -8.71
N TYR A 44 -8.00 -20.58 -9.22
CA TYR A 44 -7.59 -21.38 -10.38
C TYR A 44 -7.57 -22.87 -10.10
N ALA A 45 -7.12 -23.30 -8.91
CA ALA A 45 -7.19 -24.69 -8.50
C ALA A 45 -8.64 -25.19 -8.46
N SER A 46 -9.55 -24.36 -7.93
CA SER A 46 -10.98 -24.66 -7.90
C SER A 46 -11.58 -24.70 -9.32
N ALA A 47 -11.12 -23.82 -10.22
CA ALA A 47 -11.53 -23.83 -11.62
C ALA A 47 -11.07 -25.10 -12.35
N ALA A 48 -9.87 -25.60 -12.05
CA ALA A 48 -9.35 -26.85 -12.62
C ALA A 48 -10.13 -28.08 -12.12
N ALA A 49 -10.65 -28.04 -10.89
CA ALA A 49 -11.47 -29.10 -10.32
C ALA A 49 -12.98 -29.00 -10.66
N ALA A 50 -13.41 -27.91 -11.31
CA ALA A 50 -14.82 -27.67 -11.58
C ALA A 50 -15.35 -28.60 -12.68
N ARG A 51 -16.51 -29.22 -12.43
CA ARG A 51 -17.21 -30.09 -13.40
C ARG A 51 -17.98 -29.33 -14.47
N SER A 52 -18.14 -28.02 -14.30
CA SER A 52 -18.86 -27.13 -15.21
C SER A 52 -17.88 -26.15 -15.83
N GLU A 53 -17.84 -26.09 -17.15
CA GLU A 53 -17.03 -25.12 -17.89
C GLU A 53 -17.39 -23.68 -17.54
N THR A 54 -18.69 -23.37 -17.40
CA THR A 54 -19.16 -22.05 -16.97
C THR A 54 -18.65 -21.68 -15.58
N ALA A 55 -18.64 -22.63 -14.64
CA ALA A 55 -18.10 -22.40 -13.31
C ALA A 55 -16.58 -22.21 -13.34
N ALA A 56 -15.86 -23.02 -14.12
CA ALA A 56 -14.42 -22.89 -14.31
C ALA A 56 -14.06 -21.52 -14.91
N ALA A 57 -14.79 -21.06 -15.93
CA ALA A 57 -14.57 -19.76 -16.57
C ALA A 57 -14.79 -18.61 -15.58
N ARG A 58 -15.86 -18.65 -14.78
CA ARG A 58 -16.12 -17.63 -13.75
C ARG A 58 -15.03 -17.58 -12.69
N LEU A 59 -14.57 -18.74 -12.20
CA LEU A 59 -13.49 -18.81 -11.22
C LEU A 59 -12.16 -18.28 -11.78
N ARG A 60 -11.84 -18.57 -13.04
CA ARG A 60 -10.67 -17.98 -13.72
C ARG A 60 -10.78 -16.46 -13.81
N ALA A 61 -11.92 -15.94 -14.27
CA ALA A 61 -12.14 -14.50 -14.38
C ALA A 61 -12.04 -13.77 -13.02
N LEU A 62 -12.54 -14.39 -11.94
CA LEU A 62 -12.36 -13.88 -10.58
C LEU A 62 -10.90 -13.91 -10.14
N GLY A 63 -10.19 -15.01 -10.41
CA GLY A 63 -8.75 -15.14 -10.16
C GLY A 63 -7.95 -14.05 -10.88
N ASP A 64 -8.25 -13.79 -12.14
CA ASP A 64 -7.61 -12.77 -12.96
C ASP A 64 -7.84 -11.37 -12.36
N SER A 65 -9.07 -11.05 -11.95
CA SER A 65 -9.40 -9.78 -11.29
C SER A 65 -8.62 -9.59 -9.99
N VAL A 66 -8.50 -10.65 -9.18
CA VAL A 66 -7.72 -10.61 -7.93
C VAL A 66 -6.22 -10.40 -8.21
N LEU A 67 -5.67 -11.02 -9.27
CA LEU A 67 -4.28 -10.80 -9.67
C LEU A 67 -4.03 -9.33 -10.07
N VAL A 68 -4.92 -8.74 -10.88
CA VAL A 68 -4.82 -7.32 -11.27
C VAL A 68 -4.77 -6.41 -10.03
N GLN A 69 -5.61 -6.69 -9.02
CA GLN A 69 -5.59 -5.93 -7.76
C GLN A 69 -4.29 -6.14 -6.98
N ALA A 70 -3.79 -7.38 -6.90
CA ALA A 70 -2.53 -7.68 -6.23
C ALA A 70 -1.33 -6.95 -6.87
N ASP A 71 -1.33 -6.84 -8.20
CA ASP A 71 -0.29 -6.13 -8.94
C ASP A 71 -0.37 -4.63 -8.72
N ALA A 72 -1.57 -4.04 -8.76
CA ALA A 72 -1.75 -2.62 -8.44
C ALA A 72 -1.29 -2.27 -7.01
N ILE A 73 -1.60 -3.14 -6.03
CA ILE A 73 -1.11 -2.98 -4.65
C ILE A 73 0.41 -3.09 -4.59
N THR A 74 1.01 -4.02 -5.32
CA THR A 74 2.48 -4.18 -5.39
C THR A 74 3.13 -2.92 -5.96
N GLN A 75 2.63 -2.41 -7.08
CA GLN A 75 3.14 -1.19 -7.72
C GLN A 75 3.05 0.01 -6.78
N ARG A 76 1.93 0.17 -6.06
CA ARG A 76 1.77 1.26 -5.10
C ARG A 76 2.70 1.11 -3.89
N ALA A 77 2.93 -0.11 -3.42
CA ALA A 77 3.91 -0.38 -2.36
C ALA A 77 5.33 -0.02 -2.79
N ASP A 78 5.70 -0.31 -4.04
CA ASP A 78 7.01 0.00 -4.58
C ASP A 78 7.21 1.51 -4.79
N GLN A 79 6.16 2.23 -5.21
CA GLN A 79 6.18 3.71 -5.25
C GLN A 79 6.40 4.31 -3.86
N LEU A 80 5.69 3.81 -2.83
CA LEU A 80 5.88 4.23 -1.44
C LEU A 80 7.32 3.96 -0.96
N ALA A 81 7.89 2.80 -1.29
CA ALA A 81 9.26 2.47 -0.91
C ALA A 81 10.30 3.39 -1.56
N ARG A 82 10.11 3.79 -2.82
CA ARG A 82 10.98 4.74 -3.52
C ARG A 82 10.94 6.14 -2.91
N GLN A 83 9.75 6.63 -2.55
CA GLN A 83 9.59 7.92 -1.87
C GLN A 83 10.34 8.00 -0.52
N VAL A 84 10.48 6.87 0.19
CA VAL A 84 11.28 6.80 1.43
C VAL A 84 12.78 6.94 1.14
N GLN A 85 13.27 6.32 0.06
CA GLN A 85 14.66 6.42 -0.37
C GLN A 85 15.00 7.86 -0.82
N ASP A 86 14.16 8.45 -1.67
CA ASP A 86 14.36 9.82 -2.16
C ASP A 86 14.25 10.88 -1.04
N GLY A 87 13.40 10.63 -0.02
CA GLY A 87 13.26 11.50 1.14
C GLY A 87 14.40 11.41 2.16
N THR A 88 15.22 10.36 2.11
CA THR A 88 16.41 10.20 2.98
C THR A 88 17.70 10.70 2.32
N ASP A 89 17.72 10.88 1.00
CA ASP A 89 18.85 11.39 0.22
C ASP A 89 18.85 12.92 0.01
N ARG A 90 17.89 13.66 0.58
CA ARG A 90 17.91 15.12 0.49
C ARG A 90 18.94 15.67 1.48
N PRO A 91 20.08 16.23 1.03
CA PRO A 91 20.97 16.93 1.94
C PRO A 91 20.18 18.07 2.59
N SER A 92 20.16 18.10 3.93
CA SER A 92 19.76 19.32 4.64
C SER A 92 20.62 20.45 4.10
N PRO A 93 20.04 21.57 3.62
CA PRO A 93 20.84 22.77 3.46
C PRO A 93 21.43 23.02 4.84
N ALA A 94 22.76 23.03 4.92
CA ALA A 94 23.46 23.45 6.10
C ALA A 94 22.79 24.75 6.58
N ALA A 95 22.42 24.79 7.86
CA ALA A 95 22.13 26.07 8.47
C ALA A 95 23.41 26.89 8.26
N ASP A 96 23.34 27.90 7.40
CA ASP A 96 24.31 28.98 7.35
C ASP A 96 24.24 29.67 8.72
N ASP A 97 25.02 29.10 9.65
CA ASP A 97 25.55 29.81 10.79
C ASP A 97 26.50 30.89 10.26
N ASP A 98 26.55 32.02 10.97
CA ASP A 98 27.37 33.21 10.70
C ASP A 98 26.97 34.09 9.51
N THR A 99 26.26 35.19 9.76
CA THR A 99 26.88 36.47 10.17
C THR A 99 25.82 37.56 10.40
N LEU A 100 25.74 38.09 11.63
CA LEU A 100 25.08 39.35 11.95
C LEU A 100 26.08 40.51 11.79
N PRO A 101 25.73 41.61 11.11
CA PRO A 101 26.20 42.95 11.44
C PRO A 101 25.20 43.75 12.28
#